data_AF-A0A932L5A4-F1
#
_entry.id   AF-A0A932L5A4-F1
#
_cell.length_a   1.000
_cell.length_b   1.000
_cell.length_c   1.000
_cell.angle_alpha   90.00
_cell.angle_beta   90.00
_cell.angle_gamma   90.00
#
_symmetry.space_group_name_H-M   'P 1'
#
loop_
_entity.id
_entity.type
_entity.pdbx_description
1 polymer ?
#
loop_
_entity_poly.entity_id
_entity_poly.type
_entity_poly.pdbx_seq_one_letter_code
_entity_poly.pdbx_strand_id
1 'polypeptide(L)'
;MLAAALCLAAPASLKAAEDFPHGLRVIGSTVYALDARGHNVGTLKEVAPGQWVLRDLKGNQVRTIEVPPGAAPFAPRAEIRPPPRKSNVSD
;
A
#
# COMPACT_ATOMS: atom_id res chain seq x y z
N MET A 1 37.82 -11.71 -8.10
CA MET A 1 37.23 -10.35 -8.17
C MET A 1 36.02 -10.32 -7.26
N LEU A 2 36.14 -9.70 -6.09
CA LEU A 2 35.04 -9.53 -5.14
C LEU A 2 34.46 -8.12 -5.40
N ALA A 3 33.28 -8.01 -5.99
CA ALA A 3 32.59 -6.74 -6.18
C ALA A 3 31.36 -6.70 -5.27
N ALA A 4 31.39 -5.79 -4.31
CA ALA A 4 30.36 -5.54 -3.33
C ALA A 4 29.07 -5.04 -3.99
N ALA A 5 27.93 -5.63 -3.62
CA ALA A 5 26.63 -4.99 -3.77
C ALA A 5 26.17 -4.60 -2.37
N LEU A 6 26.46 -3.34 -2.04
CA LEU A 6 25.95 -2.62 -0.90
C LEU A 6 24.42 -2.73 -0.91
N CYS A 7 23.85 -3.57 -0.04
CA CYS A 7 22.43 -3.53 0.28
C CYS A 7 22.15 -2.22 1.02
N LEU A 8 22.05 -1.12 0.28
CA LEU A 8 21.42 0.10 0.75
C LEU A 8 19.97 -0.28 1.04
N ALA A 9 19.71 -0.60 2.31
CA ALA A 9 18.39 -0.55 2.87
C ALA A 9 17.85 0.85 2.57
N ALA A 10 17.05 0.96 1.51
CA ALA A 10 16.22 2.13 1.32
C ALA A 10 15.45 2.28 2.63
N PRO A 11 15.52 3.42 3.33
CA PRO A 11 14.59 3.67 4.41
C PRO A 11 13.22 3.68 3.72
N ALA A 12 12.51 2.57 3.85
CA ALA A 12 11.08 2.51 3.59
C ALA A 12 10.52 3.57 4.53
N SER A 13 10.33 4.77 3.98
CA SER A 13 9.83 5.90 4.72
C SER A 13 8.44 5.49 5.14
N LEU A 14 8.37 5.01 6.38
CA LEU A 14 7.19 4.67 7.15
C LEU A 14 6.37 5.94 7.48
N LYS A 15 6.39 6.91 6.56
CA LYS A 15 5.81 8.24 6.66
C LYS A 15 4.56 8.40 5.78
N ALA A 16 4.13 7.32 5.10
CA ALA A 16 3.13 7.39 4.03
C ALA A 16 1.83 6.62 4.35
N ALA A 17 1.56 6.25 5.60
CA ALA A 17 0.30 5.56 5.93
C ALA A 17 -0.97 6.38 5.58
N GLU A 18 -0.86 7.71 5.48
CA GLU A 18 -1.93 8.60 5.00
C GLU A 18 -1.92 8.81 3.47
N ASP A 19 -0.82 8.48 2.80
CA ASP A 19 -0.66 8.67 1.35
C ASP A 19 -1.12 7.46 0.53
N PHE A 20 -1.22 6.28 1.15
CA PHE A 20 -1.70 5.06 0.53
C PHE A 20 -3.24 4.98 0.51
N PRO A 21 -3.83 4.39 -0.54
CA PRO A 21 -5.25 4.05 -0.51
C PRO A 21 -5.53 3.05 0.62
N HIS A 22 -6.68 3.20 1.27
CA HIS A 22 -7.11 2.32 2.35
C HIS A 22 -7.37 0.88 1.87
N GLY A 23 -7.71 0.73 0.59
CA GLY A 23 -7.94 -0.55 -0.04
C GLY A 23 -7.60 -0.53 -1.51
N LEU A 24 -7.30 -1.70 -2.06
CA LEU A 24 -7.21 -1.92 -3.50
C LEU A 24 -8.23 -2.98 -3.92
N ARG A 25 -8.83 -2.80 -5.10
CA ARG A 25 -9.66 -3.81 -5.74
C ARG A 25 -9.22 -3.99 -7.18
N VAL A 26 -8.94 -5.23 -7.59
CA VAL A 26 -8.54 -5.54 -8.96
C VAL A 26 -9.74 -6.11 -9.71
N ILE A 27 -10.10 -5.50 -10.84
CA ILE A 27 -11.15 -6.00 -11.74
C ILE A 27 -10.57 -6.02 -13.15
N GLY A 28 -10.40 -7.22 -13.71
CA GLY A 28 -9.65 -7.40 -14.96
C GLY A 28 -8.22 -6.89 -14.82
N SER A 29 -7.80 -6.01 -15.73
CA SER A 29 -6.48 -5.37 -15.71
C SER A 29 -6.44 -4.04 -14.94
N THR A 30 -7.55 -3.62 -14.34
CA THR A 30 -7.66 -2.31 -13.67
C THR A 30 -7.56 -2.46 -12.16
N VAL A 31 -6.70 -1.66 -11.53
CA VAL A 31 -6.59 -1.54 -10.08
C VAL A 31 -7.38 -0.31 -9.62
N TYR A 32 -8.35 -0.50 -8.74
CA TYR A 32 -9.16 0.55 -8.15
C TYR A 32 -8.67 0.88 -6.74
N ALA A 33 -8.58 2.17 -6.43
CA ALA A 33 -8.33 2.67 -5.08
C ALA A 33 -9.64 2.76 -4.30
N LEU A 34 -9.62 2.30 -3.06
CA LEU A 34 -10.76 2.37 -2.14
C LEU A 34 -10.48 3.33 -0.98
N ASP A 35 -11.51 4.06 -0.55
CA ASP A 35 -11.50 4.79 0.71
C ASP A 35 -11.71 3.85 1.92
N ALA A 36 -11.69 4.43 3.13
CA ALA A 36 -11.92 3.69 4.37
C ALA A 36 -13.33 3.07 4.49
N ARG A 37 -14.29 3.52 3.67
CA ARG A 37 -15.66 3.00 3.60
C ARG A 37 -15.81 1.92 2.51
N GLY A 38 -14.75 1.65 1.74
CA GLY A 38 -14.75 0.67 0.65
C GLY A 38 -15.30 1.22 -0.67
N HIS A 39 -15.47 2.53 -0.82
CA HIS A 39 -15.90 3.16 -2.07
C HIS A 39 -14.72 3.40 -3.00
N ASN A 40 -14.98 3.30 -4.30
CA ASN A 40 -14.01 3.62 -5.32
C ASN A 40 -13.73 5.14 -5.34
N VAL A 41 -12.47 5.52 -5.15
CA VAL A 41 -12.02 6.92 -5.24
C VAL A 41 -11.21 7.21 -6.50
N GLY A 42 -10.82 6.17 -7.23
CA GLY A 42 -9.96 6.32 -8.39
C GLY A 42 -9.38 5.00 -8.91
N THR A 43 -8.42 5.13 -9.81
CA THR A 43 -7.64 4.01 -10.34
C THR A 43 -6.16 4.19 -10.07
N LEU A 44 -5.48 3.07 -9.85
CA LEU A 44 -4.04 3.00 -9.75
C LEU A 44 -3.44 2.41 -11.01
N LYS A 45 -2.34 3.02 -11.45
CA LYS A 45 -1.56 2.53 -12.57
C LYS A 45 -0.07 2.60 -12.25
N GLU A 46 0.63 1.50 -12.41
CA GLU A 46 2.09 1.49 -12.40
C GLU A 46 2.60 2.16 -13.69
N VAL A 47 3.40 3.21 -13.55
CA VAL A 47 3.98 3.97 -14.68
C VAL A 47 5.46 3.65 -14.89
N ALA A 48 6.14 3.24 -13.83
CA ALA A 48 7.48 2.67 -13.83
C ALA A 48 7.58 1.67 -12.66
N PRO A 49 8.54 0.73 -12.66
CA PRO A 49 8.67 -0.24 -11.56
C PRO A 49 8.72 0.44 -10.18
N GLY A 50 7.72 0.17 -9.34
CA GLY A 50 7.60 0.78 -8.01
C GLY A 50 7.03 2.20 -7.98
N GLN A 51 6.75 2.81 -9.13
CA GLN A 51 6.06 4.10 -9.22
C GLN A 51 4.63 3.93 -9.72
N TRP A 52 3.69 4.24 -8.83
CA TRP A 52 2.26 4.13 -9.08
C TRP A 52 1.62 5.51 -9.09
N VAL A 53 0.72 5.74 -10.04
CA VAL A 53 -0.06 6.97 -10.12
C VAL A 53 -1.49 6.67 -9.75
N LEU A 54 -2.02 7.42 -8.77
CA LEU A 54 -3.45 7.45 -8.47
C LEU A 54 -4.11 8.52 -9.34
N ARG A 55 -5.13 8.11 -10.08
CA ARG A 55 -6.00 8.99 -10.84
C ARG A 55 -7.37 9.05 -10.19
N ASP A 56 -7.96 10.24 -10.11
CA ASP A 56 -9.34 10.40 -9.65
C ASP A 56 -10.33 9.77 -10.65
N LEU A 57 -11.61 9.77 -10.29
CA LEU A 57 -12.69 9.27 -11.15
C LEU A 57 -12.86 10.07 -12.46
N LYS A 58 -12.26 11.26 -12.57
CA LYS A 58 -12.26 12.10 -13.78
C LYS A 58 -11.03 11.85 -14.65
N GLY A 59 -10.09 11.01 -14.19
CA GLY A 59 -8.85 10.66 -14.89
C GLY A 59 -7.68 11.60 -14.60
N ASN A 60 -7.83 12.59 -13.73
CA ASN A 60 -6.73 13.49 -13.34
C ASN A 60 -5.78 12.76 -12.41
N GLN A 61 -4.48 12.94 -12.61
CA GLN A 61 -3.48 12.49 -11.64
C GLN A 61 -3.62 13.30 -10.36
N VAL A 62 -3.89 12.61 -9.25
CA VAL A 62 -4.02 13.21 -7.93
C VAL A 62 -2.71 13.13 -7.17
N ARG A 63 -1.98 12.01 -7.33
CA ARG A 63 -0.73 11.76 -6.61
C ARG A 63 0.10 10.67 -7.28
N THR A 64 1.38 10.66 -6.92
CA THR A 64 2.32 9.57 -7.20
C THR A 64 2.64 8.87 -5.89
N ILE A 65 2.68 7.54 -5.92
CA ILE A 65 2.96 6.67 -4.79
C ILE A 65 4.20 5.86 -5.16
N GLU A 66 5.21 5.93 -4.30
CA GLU A 66 6.45 5.19 -4.48
C GLU A 66 6.48 4.00 -3.52
N VAL A 67 6.77 2.82 -4.07
CA VAL A 67 6.92 1.56 -3.36
C VAL A 67 8.14 0.82 -3.90
N PRO A 68 8.71 -0.14 -3.16
CA PRO A 68 9.74 -1.01 -3.71
C PRO A 68 9.29 -1.66 -5.04
N PRO A 69 10.19 -1.87 -6.00
CA PRO A 69 9.84 -2.49 -7.28
C PRO A 69 9.14 -3.85 -7.08
N GLY A 70 8.03 -4.06 -7.80
CA GLY A 70 7.22 -5.29 -7.69
C GLY A 70 6.27 -5.35 -6.49
N ALA A 71 6.25 -4.32 -5.63
CA ALA A 71 5.26 -4.21 -4.57
C ALA A 71 4.04 -3.41 -5.03
N ALA A 72 2.87 -3.77 -4.49
CA ALA A 72 1.66 -2.97 -4.64
C ALA A 72 1.58 -1.91 -3.52
N PRO A 73 1.13 -0.68 -3.82
CA PRO A 73 0.91 0.38 -2.84
C PRO A 73 -0.37 0.13 -2.04
N PHE A 74 -0.28 -0.78 -1.09
CA PHE A 74 -1.37 -1.12 -0.18
C PHE A 74 -0.86 -1.03 1.25
N ALA A 75 -1.54 -0.21 2.07
CA ALA A 75 -1.48 -0.38 3.50
C ALA A 75 -2.48 -1.47 3.87
N PRO A 76 -2.06 -2.69 4.29
CA PRO A 76 -2.99 -3.55 4.98
C PRO A 76 -3.56 -2.74 6.13
N ARG A 77 -4.90 -2.67 6.22
CA ARG A 77 -5.55 -2.28 7.46
C ARG A 77 -4.92 -3.17 8.51
N ALA A 78 -4.06 -2.61 9.35
CA ALA A 78 -3.53 -3.32 10.48
C ALA A 78 -4.77 -3.75 11.26
N GLU A 79 -5.20 -5.00 11.09
CA GLU A 79 -5.99 -5.66 12.10
C GLU A 79 -5.07 -5.65 13.32
N ILE A 80 -5.17 -4.59 14.11
CA ILE A 80 -4.78 -4.61 15.51
C ILE A 80 -5.76 -5.61 16.10
N ARG A 81 -5.50 -6.90 15.89
CA ARG A 81 -6.17 -7.97 16.60
C ARG A 81 -5.79 -7.67 18.05
N PRO A 82 -6.73 -7.27 18.93
CA PRO A 82 -6.38 -7.16 20.33
C PRO A 82 -5.80 -8.52 20.74
N PRO A 83 -4.67 -8.56 21.48
CA PRO A 83 -4.13 -9.83 21.94
C PRO A 83 -5.24 -10.60 22.65
N PRO A 84 -5.35 -11.94 22.47
CA PRO A 84 -6.36 -12.72 23.15
C PRO A 84 -6.25 -12.42 24.65
N ARG A 85 -7.33 -11.89 25.23
CA ARG A 85 -7.40 -11.63 26.67
C ARG A 85 -7.14 -12.99 27.32
N LYS A 86 -5.98 -13.16 27.97
CA LYS A 86 -5.75 -14.34 28.81
C LYS A 86 -6.86 -14.34 29.86
N SER A 87 -7.85 -15.18 29.67
CA SER A 87 -8.78 -15.55 30.74
C SER A 87 -7.91 -16.29 31.75
N ASN A 88 -7.53 -15.60 32.83
CA ASN A 88 -7.06 -16.27 34.02
C ASN A 88 -8.23 -17.11 34.54
N VAL A 89 -8.29 -18.36 34.09
CA VAL A 89 -8.99 -19.41 34.83
C VAL A 89 -8.01 -19.81 35.92
N SER A 90 -8.26 -19.31 37.11
CA SER A 90 -7.74 -19.87 38.34
C SER A 90 -8.74 -20.94 38.79
N ASP A 91 -8.34 -22.20 38.74
CA ASP A 91 -8.83 -23.27 39.61
C ASP A 91 -7.67 -24.24 39.86
#